data_AF-A0A923TY02-F1
#
_entry.id   AF-A0A923TY02-F1
#
_cell.length_a   1.000
_cell.length_b   1.000
_cell.length_c   1.000
_cell.angle_alpha   90.00
_cell.angle_beta   90.00
_cell.angle_gamma   90.00
#
_symmetry.space_group_name_H-M   'P 1'
#
loop_
_entity.id
_entity.type
_entity.pdbx_description
1 polymer ?
#
loop_
_entity_poly.entity_id
_entity_poly.type
_entity_poly.pdbx_seq_one_letter_code
_entity_poly.pdbx_strand_id
1 'polypeptide(L)' 'MIVLKRDGRRETVKLDKITARLEKLSYGLDTRFVVSVDVAKKVISGI' A
#
# COMPACT_ATOMS: atom_id res chain seq x y z
N MET A 1 -12.82 4.59 -5.50
CA MET A 1 -11.71 5.51 -5.20
C MET A 1 -10.70 5.50 -6.33
N ILE A 2 -10.29 6.67 -6.82
CA ILE A 2 -9.43 6.84 -8.00
C ILE A 2 -8.21 7.66 -7.59
N VAL A 3 -7.01 7.17 -7.90
CA VAL A 3 -5.75 7.85 -7.64
C VAL A 3 -5.17 8.41 -8.93
N LEU A 4 -4.61 9.63 -8.85
CA LEU A 4 -3.81 10.20 -9.91
C LEU A 4 -2.39 9.66 -9.81
N LYS A 5 -1.91 9.04 -10.87
CA LYS A 5 -0.54 8.57 -11.01
C LYS A 5 0.39 9.73 -11.35
N ARG A 6 1.70 9.51 -11.17
CA ARG A 6 2.73 10.52 -11.50
C ARG A 6 2.74 10.91 -12.99
N ASP A 7 2.26 10.03 -13.86
CA ASP A 7 2.09 10.27 -15.29
C ASP A 7 0.77 10.99 -15.64
N GLY A 8 -0.01 11.41 -14.64
CA GLY A 8 -1.30 12.08 -14.81
C GLY A 8 -2.48 11.13 -15.07
N ARG A 9 -2.25 9.83 -15.20
CA ARG A 9 -3.34 8.87 -15.43
C ARG A 9 -4.14 8.62 -14.16
N ARG A 10 -5.45 8.38 -14.33
CA ARG A 10 -6.35 7.97 -13.26
C ARG A 10 -6.43 6.45 -13.22
N GLU A 11 -6.11 5.85 -12.08
CA GLU A 11 -6.27 4.41 -11.87
C GLU A 11 -7.13 4.15 -10.62
N THR A 12 -7.91 3.09 -10.63
CA THR A 12 -8.59 2.59 -9.43
C THR A 12 -7.57 2.20 -8.38
N VAL A 13 -7.85 2.52 -7.11
CA VAL A 13 -7.05 2.07 -5.99
C VAL A 13 -7.11 0.54 -5.91
N LYS A 14 -5.95 -0.11 -5.88
CA LYS A 14 -5.79 -1.55 -5.72
C LYS A 14 -5.01 -1.83 -4.46
N LEU A 15 -5.60 -2.58 -3.52
CA LEU A 15 -4.97 -2.92 -2.24
C LEU A 15 -3.65 -3.66 -2.47
N ASP A 16 -3.62 -4.63 -3.39
CA ASP A 16 -2.42 -5.44 -3.67
C ASP A 16 -1.22 -4.59 -4.09
N LYS A 17 -1.45 -3.52 -4.85
CA LYS A 17 -0.38 -2.59 -5.27
C LYS A 17 0.21 -1.81 -4.09
N ILE A 18 -0.59 -1.52 -3.07
CA ILE A 18 -0.15 -0.83 -1.85
C ILE A 18 0.61 -1.82 -0.96
N THR A 19 0.03 -3.00 -0.72
CA THR A 19 0.63 -4.06 0.10
C THR A 19 1.99 -4.50 -0.46
N ALA A 20 2.08 -4.80 -1.76
CA ALA A 20 3.33 -5.22 -2.39
C ALA A 20 4.45 -4.16 -2.31
N ARG A 21 4.06 -2.87 -2.24
CA ARG A 21 5.03 -1.79 -2.08
C ARG A 21 5.51 -1.66 -0.64
N LEU A 22 4.61 -1.83 0.34
CA LEU A 22 4.96 -1.87 1.76
C LEU A 22 5.82 -3.08 2.09
N GLU A 23 5.51 -4.25 1.53
CA GLU A 23 6.35 -5.45 1.68
C GLU A 23 7.77 -5.24 1.19
N LYS A 24 7.94 -4.63 0.01
CA LYS A 24 9.27 -4.28 -0.50
C LYS A 24 10.05 -3.33 0.41
N LEU A 25 9.36 -2.44 1.12
CA LEU A 25 9.98 -1.52 2.07
C LEU A 25 10.27 -2.18 3.42
N SER A 26 9.51 -3.20 3.79
CA SER A 26 9.68 -3.95 5.04
C SER A 26 10.64 -5.14 4.91
N TYR A 27 11.36 -5.28 3.80
CA TYR A 27 12.35 -6.34 3.64
C TYR A 27 13.45 -6.23 4.69
N GLY A 28 13.71 -7.34 5.40
CA GLY A 28 14.68 -7.40 6.49
C GLY A 28 14.15 -6.93 7.84
N LEU A 29 12.88 -6.51 7.94
CA LEU A 29 12.22 -6.22 9.21
C LEU A 29 11.58 -7.47 9.81
N ASP A 30 11.46 -7.50 11.13
CA ASP A 30 10.81 -8.59 11.84
C ASP A 30 9.30 -8.63 11.52
N THR A 31 8.89 -9.68 10.81
CA THR A 31 7.50 -9.87 10.35
C THR A 31 6.53 -10.15 11.49
N ARG A 32 7.01 -10.41 12.70
CA ARG A 32 6.16 -10.52 13.91
C ARG A 32 5.63 -9.17 14.36
N PHE A 33 6.36 -8.10 14.09
CA PHE A 33 5.99 -6.74 14.49
C PHE A 33 5.53 -5.90 13.31
N VAL A 34 6.07 -6.13 12.11
CA VAL A 34 5.77 -5.34 10.92
C VAL A 34 4.84 -6.11 9.99
N VAL A 35 3.56 -5.73 10.01
CA VAL A 35 2.51 -6.32 9.17
C VAL A 35 2.04 -5.31 8.12
N SER A 36 2.57 -5.43 6.90
CA SER A 36 2.31 -4.54 5.76
C SER A 36 0.84 -4.45 5.38
N VAL A 37 0.08 -5.54 5.56
CA VAL A 37 -1.35 -5.63 5.24
C VAL A 37 -2.18 -4.70 6.13
N ASP A 38 -1.89 -4.61 7.42
CA ASP A 38 -2.66 -3.80 8.36
C ASP A 38 -2.43 -2.31 8.14
N VAL A 39 -1.19 -1.95 7.79
CA VAL A 39 -0.86 -0.58 7.34
C VAL A 39 -1.63 -0.25 6.06
N ALA A 40 -1.66 -1.14 5.07
CA ALA A 40 -2.38 -0.91 3.82
C ALA A 40 -3.89 -0.70 4.03
N LYS A 41 -4.52 -1.50 4.90
CA LYS A 41 -5.95 -1.33 5.26
C LYS A 41 -6.21 0.04 5.89
N LYS A 42 -5.34 0.48 6.80
CA LYS A 42 -5.47 1.77 7.50
C LYS A 42 -5.33 2.95 6.54
N VAL A 43 -4.41 2.85 5.57
CA VAL A 43 -4.24 3.86 4.52
C VAL A 43 -5.50 3.98 3.66
N ILE A 44 -6.09 2.86 3.22
CA ILE A 44 -7.31 2.89 2.40
C ILE A 44 -8.49 3.50 3.16
N SER A 45 -8.61 3.23 4.47
CA SER A 45 -9.68 3.81 5.29
C SER A 45 -9.59 5.34 5.45
N GLY A 46 -8.43 5.94 5.19
CA GLY A 46 -8.18 7.38 5.34
C GLY A 46 -8.09 8.16 4.02
N ILE A 47 -8.38 7.53 2.88
CA ILE A 47 -8.44 8.16 1.55
C ILE A 47 -9.91 8.25 1.13
#